data_AF-A0A840U411-F1
#
_entry.id   AF-A0A840U411-F1
#
_cell.length_a   1.000
_cell.length_b   1.000
_cell.length_c   1.000
_cell.angle_alpha   90.00
_cell.angle_beta   90.00
_cell.angle_gamma   90.00
#
_symmetry.space_group_name_H-M   'P 1'
#
loop_
_entity.id
_entity.type
_entity.pdbx_description
1 polymer ?
#
loop_
_entity_poly.entity_id
_entity_poly.type
_entity_poly.pdbx_seq_one_letter_code
_entity_poly.pdbx_strand_id
1 'polypeptide(L)'
;MSECKCFDEVLAKVANKLRGRIPESESASFKADWQNKTIVFGEEELTTKIGLPISYEFQKIKKSGEPHKNLTKDSINVFMNYCPFCGTSLKEEPSQ
;
A
#
# COMPACT_ATOMS: atom_id res chain seq x y z
N MET A 1 2.27 -27.38 -9.92
CA MET A 1 2.06 -26.60 -8.69
C MET A 1 1.61 -25.21 -9.12
N SER A 2 0.40 -24.78 -8.74
CA SER A 2 -0.06 -23.42 -9.02
C SER A 2 0.66 -22.44 -8.09
N GLU A 3 1.45 -21.54 -8.65
CA GLU A 3 2.12 -20.47 -7.91
C GLU A 3 1.09 -19.50 -7.32
N CYS A 4 1.29 -19.08 -6.06
CA CYS A 4 0.44 -18.08 -5.41
C CYS A 4 0.72 -16.70 -6.00
N LYS A 5 -0.33 -16.03 -6.51
CA LYS A 5 -0.26 -14.69 -7.12
C LYS A 5 -0.92 -13.58 -6.28
N CYS A 6 -1.33 -13.90 -5.04
CA CYS A 6 -2.12 -12.99 -4.22
C CYS A 6 -1.41 -11.64 -3.97
N PHE A 7 -0.10 -11.65 -3.71
CA PHE A 7 0.66 -10.42 -3.48
C PHE A 7 0.73 -9.55 -4.73
N ASP A 8 0.91 -10.15 -5.91
CA ASP A 8 0.98 -9.43 -7.18
C ASP A 8 -0.37 -8.83 -7.54
N GLU A 9 -1.46 -9.58 -7.37
CA GLU A 9 -2.81 -9.11 -7.63
C GLU A 9 -3.23 -7.97 -6.70
N VAL A 10 -2.90 -8.07 -5.41
CA VAL A 10 -3.18 -7.01 -4.44
C VAL A 10 -2.35 -5.78 -4.75
N LEU A 11 -1.05 -5.94 -5.04
CA LEU A 11 -0.18 -4.83 -5.41
C LEU A 11 -0.67 -4.14 -6.68
N ALA A 12 -1.07 -4.88 -7.71
CA ALA A 12 -1.63 -4.32 -8.94
C ALA A 12 -2.91 -3.51 -8.69
N LYS A 13 -3.83 -4.03 -7.86
CA LYS A 13 -5.07 -3.32 -7.48
C LYS A 13 -4.75 -2.02 -6.73
N VAL A 14 -3.79 -2.05 -5.81
CA VAL A 14 -3.38 -0.88 -5.04
C VAL A 14 -2.66 0.14 -5.93
N ALA A 15 -1.71 -0.31 -6.75
CA ALA A 15 -0.97 0.52 -7.70
C ALA A 15 -1.91 1.27 -8.65
N ASN A 16 -2.95 0.60 -9.16
CA ASN A 16 -3.95 1.25 -10.02
C ASN A 16 -4.74 2.34 -9.28
N LYS A 17 -5.12 2.10 -8.01
CA LYS A 17 -5.78 3.12 -7.17
C LYS A 17 -4.87 4.31 -6.87
N LEU A 18 -3.58 4.05 -6.61
CA LEU A 18 -2.59 5.10 -6.34
C LEU A 18 -2.31 5.93 -7.60
N ARG A 19 -2.14 5.29 -8.76
CA ARG A 19 -1.97 5.97 -10.05
C ARG A 19 -3.13 6.92 -10.35
N GLY A 20 -4.37 6.53 -10.04
CA GLY A 20 -5.55 7.39 -10.22
C GLY A 20 -5.57 8.65 -9.33
N ARG A 21 -4.69 8.74 -8.32
CA ARG A 21 -4.52 9.92 -7.45
C ARG A 21 -3.36 10.82 -7.87
N ILE A 22 -2.54 10.36 -8.82
CA ILE A 22 -1.34 11.06 -9.29
C ILE A 22 -1.67 11.68 -10.66
N PRO A 23 -1.25 12.93 -10.94
CA PRO A 23 -1.41 13.52 -12.26
C PRO A 23 -0.83 12.63 -13.36
N GLU A 24 -1.51 12.54 -14.51
CA GLU A 24 -1.07 11.69 -15.62
C GLU A 24 0.36 12.00 -16.08
N SER A 25 0.74 13.28 -16.07
CA SER A 25 2.10 13.75 -16.38
C SER A 25 3.19 13.21 -15.45
N GLU A 26 2.84 12.82 -14.23
CA GLU A 26 3.75 12.29 -13.20
C GLU A 26 3.71 10.75 -13.14
N SER A 27 2.66 10.15 -13.70
CA SER A 27 2.37 8.71 -13.64
C SER A 27 3.41 7.83 -14.37
N ALA A 28 4.11 8.37 -15.37
CA ALA A 28 5.10 7.64 -16.16
C ALA A 28 6.28 7.10 -15.32
N SER A 29 6.59 7.78 -14.22
CA SER A 29 7.66 7.41 -13.29
C SER A 29 7.16 6.62 -12.07
N PHE A 30 5.85 6.34 -12.00
CA PHE A 30 5.25 5.71 -10.84
C PHE A 30 5.73 4.27 -10.65
N LYS A 31 6.20 3.98 -9.43
CA LYS A 31 6.53 2.64 -8.98
C LYS A 31 5.92 2.40 -7.62
N ALA A 32 5.45 1.19 -7.38
CA ALA A 32 4.96 0.75 -6.08
C ALA A 32 5.48 -0.66 -5.80
N ASP A 33 5.91 -0.90 -4.57
CA ASP A 33 6.43 -2.18 -4.12
C ASP A 33 6.12 -2.38 -2.63
N TRP A 34 6.13 -3.63 -2.20
CA TRP A 34 6.01 -3.97 -0.78
C TRP A 34 7.30 -3.56 -0.07
N GLN A 35 7.22 -2.83 1.04
CA GLN A 35 8.45 -2.48 1.79
C GLN A 35 9.03 -3.70 2.48
N ASN A 36 8.34 -4.15 3.53
CA ASN A 36 8.71 -5.29 4.35
C ASN A 36 7.46 -6.12 4.59
N LYS A 37 7.56 -7.45 4.46
CA LYS A 37 6.47 -8.38 4.83
C LYS A 37 6.38 -8.55 6.35
N THR A 38 6.34 -7.44 7.08
CA THR A 38 6.36 -7.40 8.54
C THR A 38 4.93 -7.23 9.05
N ILE A 39 4.53 -8.10 9.97
CA ILE A 39 3.27 -8.02 10.70
C ILE A 39 3.54 -7.21 11.97
N VAL A 40 2.91 -6.04 12.10
CA VAL A 40 2.99 -5.23 13.32
C VAL A 40 1.85 -5.66 14.25
N PHE A 41 2.19 -6.08 15.47
CA PHE A 41 1.25 -6.42 16.53
C PHE A 41 1.12 -5.22 17.49
N GLY A 42 -0.10 -4.86 17.90
CA GLY A 42 -0.35 -3.95 19.01
C GLY A 42 -0.17 -4.64 20.37
N GLU A 43 0.03 -3.87 21.43
CA GLU A 43 0.38 -4.37 22.78
C GLU A 43 -0.79 -5.02 23.55
N GLU A 44 -2.04 -4.83 23.15
CA GLU A 44 -3.21 -5.46 23.79
C GLU A 44 -4.01 -6.28 22.78
N GLU A 45 -4.46 -7.47 23.21
CA GLU A 45 -5.26 -8.49 22.51
C GLU A 45 -5.58 -8.18 21.04
N LEU A 46 -5.04 -8.90 20.04
CA LEU A 46 -5.47 -9.08 18.61
C LEU A 46 -6.61 -8.21 17.99
N THR A 47 -6.81 -6.98 18.44
CA THR A 47 -7.84 -6.00 18.10
C THR A 47 -7.27 -5.02 17.09
N THR A 48 -5.95 -4.94 17.02
CA THR A 48 -5.23 -4.09 16.08
C THR A 48 -5.20 -4.73 14.69
N LYS A 49 -5.62 -3.98 13.67
CA LYS A 49 -5.57 -4.39 12.27
C LYS A 49 -4.14 -4.65 11.83
N ILE A 50 -3.89 -5.83 11.28
CA ILE A 50 -2.59 -6.16 10.71
C ILE A 50 -2.46 -5.48 9.35
N GLY A 51 -1.48 -4.60 9.24
CA GLY A 51 -1.15 -3.86 8.03
C GLY A 51 0.07 -4.41 7.32
N LEU A 52 0.03 -4.45 5.99
CA LEU A 52 1.19 -4.68 5.13
C LEU A 52 1.56 -3.37 4.40
N PRO A 53 2.77 -2.83 4.60
CA PRO A 53 3.17 -1.56 4.01
C PRO A 53 3.54 -1.70 2.53
N ILE A 54 2.98 -0.83 1.70
CA ILE A 54 3.37 -0.59 0.30
C ILE A 54 4.02 0.79 0.23
N SER A 55 5.26 0.83 -0.24
CA SER A 55 5.90 2.09 -0.65
C SER A 55 5.57 2.39 -2.09
N TYR A 56 5.44 3.67 -2.41
CA TYR A 56 5.34 4.13 -3.78
C TYR A 56 6.17 5.39 -4.00
N GLU A 57 6.64 5.55 -5.23
CA GLU A 57 7.43 6.69 -5.64
C GLU A 57 7.03 7.17 -7.02
N PHE A 58 7.16 8.48 -7.23
CA PHE A 58 6.92 9.14 -8.51
C PHE A 58 7.69 10.46 -8.58
N GLN A 59 8.00 10.88 -9.79
CA GLN A 59 8.68 12.13 -10.09
C GLN A 59 7.65 13.21 -10.38
N LYS A 60 7.67 14.29 -9.60
CA LYS A 60 6.81 15.44 -9.85
C LYS A 60 7.25 16.20 -11.08
N ILE A 61 6.30 16.82 -11.77
CA ILE A 61 6.59 17.73 -12.88
C ILE A 61 6.44 19.17 -12.39
N LYS A 62 7.44 20.01 -12.66
CA LYS A 62 7.38 21.43 -12.34
C LYS A 62 6.32 22.12 -13.20
N LYS A 63 5.92 23.32 -12.80
CA LYS A 63 5.09 24.21 -13.64
C LYS A 63 5.75 24.52 -15.00
N SER A 64 7.08 24.45 -15.10
CA SER A 64 7.83 24.62 -16.36
C SER A 64 7.74 23.42 -17.31
N GLY A 65 7.16 22.30 -16.88
CA GLY A 65 7.12 21.05 -17.65
C GLY A 65 8.34 20.15 -17.44
N GLU A 66 9.37 20.62 -16.74
CA GLU A 66 10.55 19.82 -16.43
C GLU A 66 10.34 18.93 -15.20
N PRO A 67 10.89 17.70 -15.18
CA PRO A 67 10.80 16.84 -14.01
C PRO A 67 11.61 17.38 -12.82
N HIS A 68 11.12 17.17 -11.61
CA HIS A 68 11.87 17.43 -10.38
C HIS A 68 13.06 16.48 -10.28
N LYS A 69 14.21 16.96 -9.77
CA LYS A 69 15.42 16.13 -9.58
C LYS A 69 15.21 14.97 -8.61
N ASN A 70 14.33 15.14 -7.63
CA ASN A 70 14.07 14.17 -6.58
C ASN A 70 12.75 13.44 -6.83
N LEU A 71 12.72 12.16 -6.48
CA LEU A 71 11.48 11.38 -6.40
C LEU A 71 10.70 11.80 -5.16
N THR A 72 9.39 11.91 -5.31
CA THR A 72 8.46 11.91 -4.18
C THR A 72 8.29 10.46 -3.74
N LYS A 73 8.45 10.21 -2.45
CA LYS A 73 8.31 8.88 -1.84
C LYS A 73 7.26 8.96 -0.75
N ASP A 74 6.39 7.97 -0.71
CA ASP A 74 5.35 7.86 0.30
C ASP A 74 4.97 6.38 0.51
N SER A 75 4.13 6.09 1.50
CA SER A 75 3.72 4.73 1.84
C SER A 75 2.28 4.66 2.35
N ILE A 76 1.64 3.52 2.11
CA ILE A 76 0.32 3.20 2.67
C ILE A 76 0.33 1.80 3.27
N ASN A 77 -0.62 1.52 4.16
CA ASN A 77 -0.82 0.20 4.73
C ASN A 77 -2.07 -0.47 4.14
N VAL A 78 -1.92 -1.72 3.71
CA VAL A 78 -3.05 -2.60 3.38
C VAL A 78 -3.43 -3.36 4.63
N PHE A 79 -4.58 -3.02 5.21
CA PHE A 79 -5.08 -3.67 6.42
C PHE A 79 -5.92 -4.89 6.11
N MET A 80 -5.70 -5.96 6.87
CA MET A 80 -6.54 -7.16 6.83
C MET A 80 -7.70 -7.01 7.82
N ASN A 81 -8.91 -7.38 7.39
CA ASN A 81 -10.10 -7.42 8.24
C ASN A 81 -10.23 -8.75 9.00
N TYR A 82 -9.22 -9.61 8.92
CA TYR A 82 -9.16 -10.90 9.58
C TYR A 82 -7.74 -11.13 10.08
N CYS A 83 -7.61 -11.98 11.10
CA CYS A 83 -6.33 -12.47 11.55
C CYS A 83 -5.72 -13.41 10.49
N PRO A 84 -4.52 -13.14 9.95
CA PRO A 84 -3.87 -14.00 8.95
C PRO A 84 -3.37 -15.33 9.53
N PHE A 85 -3.41 -15.51 10.86
CA PHE A 85 -3.00 -16.74 11.53
C PHE A 85 -4.17 -17.71 11.77
N CYS A 86 -5.29 -17.21 12.29
CA CYS A 86 -6.45 -18.04 12.66
C CYS A 86 -7.70 -17.80 11.81
N GLY A 87 -7.71 -16.78 10.95
CA GLY A 87 -8.86 -16.46 10.07
C GLY A 87 -10.01 -15.72 10.75
N THR A 88 -9.95 -15.48 12.07
CA THR A 88 -10.99 -14.75 12.81
C THR A 88 -11.12 -13.32 12.27
N SER A 89 -12.33 -12.92 11.91
CA SER A 89 -12.64 -11.54 11.52
C SER A 89 -12.40 -10.58 12.69
N LEU A 90 -11.70 -9.49 12.41
CA LEU A 90 -11.62 -8.37 13.33
C LEU A 90 -13.00 -7.70 13.34
N LYS A 91 -13.67 -7.68 14.49
CA LYS A 91 -14.93 -6.93 14.65
C LYS A 91 -14.60 -5.45 14.44
N GLU A 92 -15.39 -4.76 13.63
CA GLU A 92 -15.27 -3.31 13.51
C GLU A 92 -15.59 -2.69 14.88
N GLU A 93 -14.59 -2.15 15.57
CA GLU A 93 -14.87 -1.26 16.68
C GLU A 93 -15.54 -0.01 16.10
N PRO A 94 -16.74 0.38 16.56
CA PRO A 94 -17.39 1.58 16.08
C PRO A 94 -16.50 2.77 16.45
N SER A 95 -15.95 3.43 15.44
CA SER A 95 -15.27 4.71 15.60
C SER A 95 -16.27 5.71 16.19
N GLN A 96 -16.07 6.10 17.44
CA GLN A 96 -16.73 7.27 18.05
C GLN A 96 -16.13 8.56 17.52
#